data_AF-A0AA42QEV0-F1
#
_entry.id   AF-A0AA42QEV0-F1
#
_cell.length_a   1.000
_cell.length_b   1.000
_cell.length_c   1.000
_cell.angle_alpha   90.00
_cell.angle_beta   90.00
_cell.angle_gamma   90.00
#
_symmetry.space_group_name_H-M   'P 1'
#
loop_
_entity.id
_entity.type
_entity.pdbx_description
1 polymer ?
#
loop_
_entity_poly.entity_id
_entity_poly.type
_entity_poly.pdbx_seq_one_letter_code
_entity_poly.pdbx_strand_id
1 'polypeptide(L)'
;MTIEHTRIKTYSRAKGHSAIAAAAYRGGFLLIDPKSGTKHDYRGRAGIIQACCLAPPRSPAWVHDPQRLWAAAEAAERRRNSTVCRDFTIALPHELDDRERWDLVLDISHALIERYGFALQASHHRPTKDDPRYFYGHLLVTTRRMEASGLAAKTRVLDGRINGYGEVLWIRAMISERINAHLGLGGPQVERKTRDLAEGLATRRGEGVVGDEQASFEQLLGRYRKEGKLLPVPAGHTAERARGEQSRALPMVAGIPSPSLPYSPATDALPVLPSELPDAAPESNRQVGEDLPCKAGSPDWTSAEGGETVERLTLRGDTEIF
;
A
#
# COMPACT_ATOMS: atom_id res chain seq x y z
N MET A 1 -1.54 -24.11 -8.81
CA MET A 1 -2.51 -23.02 -8.50
C MET A 1 -1.77 -22.03 -7.62
N THR A 2 -1.45 -20.86 -8.16
CA THR A 2 -0.71 -19.82 -7.45
C THR A 2 -1.66 -19.05 -6.54
N ILE A 3 -1.31 -18.89 -5.26
CA ILE A 3 -2.06 -18.01 -4.36
C ILE A 3 -1.54 -16.59 -4.59
N GLU A 4 -2.27 -15.81 -5.40
CA GLU A 4 -1.99 -14.40 -5.56
C GLU A 4 -2.54 -13.62 -4.36
N HIS A 5 -1.65 -13.23 -3.45
CA HIS A 5 -2.00 -12.38 -2.32
C HIS A 5 -1.15 -11.12 -2.32
N THR A 6 -1.82 -9.97 -2.44
CA THR A 6 -1.22 -8.65 -2.24
C THR A 6 -1.90 -7.94 -1.08
N ARG A 7 -1.11 -7.52 -0.10
CA ARG A 7 -1.56 -6.69 1.04
C ARG A 7 -0.90 -5.32 0.96
N ILE A 8 -1.71 -4.27 1.13
CA ILE A 8 -1.21 -2.89 1.19
C ILE A 8 -1.40 -2.37 2.61
N LYS A 9 -0.31 -2.00 3.27
CA LYS A 9 -0.31 -1.51 4.65
C LYS A 9 0.23 -0.08 4.73
N THR A 10 -0.53 0.79 5.37
CA THR A 10 -0.15 2.18 5.61
C THR A 10 0.51 2.33 6.99
N TYR A 11 1.66 3.01 7.03
CA TYR A 11 2.39 3.28 8.26
C TYR A 11 2.19 4.75 8.69
N SER A 12 1.64 4.99 9.88
CA SER A 12 1.36 6.34 10.39
C SER A 12 1.90 6.57 11.80
N ARG A 13 2.39 7.79 12.05
CA ARG A 13 2.93 8.19 13.35
C ARG A 13 1.91 8.13 14.48
N ALA A 14 0.63 8.33 14.18
CA ALA A 14 -0.45 8.20 15.16
C ALA A 14 -0.53 6.79 15.77
N LYS A 15 0.00 5.77 15.08
CA LYS A 15 0.08 4.38 15.54
C LYS A 15 1.48 4.01 16.07
N GLY A 16 2.34 5.00 16.31
CA GLY A 16 3.72 4.76 16.75
C GLY A 16 4.63 4.18 15.67
N HIS A 17 4.21 4.23 14.39
CA HIS A 17 5.02 3.71 13.29
C HIS A 17 6.16 4.66 12.91
N SER A 18 7.30 4.07 12.50
CA SER A 18 8.46 4.75 11.93
C SER A 18 8.82 4.11 10.59
N ALA A 19 9.04 4.93 9.56
CA ALA A 19 9.49 4.49 8.25
C ALA A 19 10.92 3.95 8.31
N ILE A 20 11.79 4.55 9.13
CA ILE A 20 13.17 4.07 9.35
C ILE A 20 13.13 2.69 10.00
N ALA A 21 12.31 2.49 11.05
CA ALA A 21 12.15 1.19 11.69
C ALA A 21 11.58 0.14 10.71
N ALA A 22 10.58 0.53 9.91
CA ALA A 22 9.95 -0.34 8.92
C ALA A 22 10.94 -0.78 7.82
N ALA A 23 11.80 0.14 7.38
CA ALA A 23 12.83 -0.09 6.37
C ALA A 23 13.95 -0.99 6.90
N ALA A 24 14.47 -0.68 8.08
CA ALA A 24 15.52 -1.45 8.74
C ALA A 24 15.07 -2.91 8.94
N TYR A 25 13.83 -3.09 9.43
CA TYR A 25 13.25 -4.41 9.66
C TYR A 25 13.21 -5.25 8.38
N ARG A 26 12.70 -4.69 7.27
CA ARG A 26 12.53 -5.41 6.00
C ARG A 26 13.85 -5.65 5.27
N GLY A 27 14.73 -4.66 5.29
CA GLY A 27 16.00 -4.73 4.57
C GLY A 27 17.14 -5.41 5.33
N GLY A 28 16.95 -5.69 6.63
CA GLY A 28 18.01 -6.29 7.45
C GLY A 28 19.14 -5.30 7.71
N PHE A 29 18.79 -4.02 7.86
CA PHE A 29 19.76 -2.94 8.01
C PHE A 29 19.92 -2.52 9.46
N LEU A 30 21.02 -1.82 9.74
CA LEU A 30 21.15 -0.95 10.90
C LEU A 30 20.86 0.47 10.44
N LEU A 31 19.70 1.03 10.82
CA LEU A 31 19.36 2.42 10.54
C LEU A 31 19.15 3.19 11.84
N ILE A 32 19.50 4.47 11.84
CA ILE A 32 19.41 5.37 12.98
C ILE A 32 18.37 6.44 12.67
N ASP A 33 17.42 6.65 13.58
CA ASP A 33 16.51 7.79 13.51
C ASP A 33 17.28 9.07 13.90
N PRO A 34 17.49 10.03 12.98
CA PRO A 34 18.26 11.24 13.25
C PRO A 34 17.58 12.15 14.28
N LYS A 35 16.26 12.01 14.49
CA LYS A 35 15.51 12.86 15.43
C LYS A 35 15.61 12.35 16.86
N SER A 36 15.47 11.04 17.06
CA SER A 36 15.46 10.43 18.39
C SER A 36 16.80 9.81 18.81
N GLY A 37 17.71 9.59 17.85
CA GLY A 37 18.93 8.81 18.07
C GLY A 37 18.69 7.29 18.19
N THR A 38 17.44 6.84 18.05
CA THR A 38 17.08 5.43 18.18
C THR A 38 17.76 4.61 17.08
N LYS A 39 18.43 3.52 17.48
CA LYS A 39 19.05 2.56 16.57
C LYS A 39 18.08 1.41 16.30
N HIS A 40 17.80 1.15 15.03
CA HIS A 40 17.04 0.01 14.56
C HIS A 40 18.00 -0.99 13.90
N ASP A 41 18.52 -1.95 14.68
CA ASP A 41 19.48 -2.95 14.20
C ASP A 41 18.78 -4.28 13.88
N TYR A 42 18.68 -4.60 12.58
CA TYR A 42 18.10 -5.85 12.10
C TYR A 42 19.07 -6.65 11.22
N ARG A 43 20.38 -6.38 11.31
CA ARG A 43 21.41 -7.12 10.54
C ARG A 43 21.44 -8.61 10.83
N GLY A 44 21.06 -9.00 12.05
CA GLY A 44 20.92 -10.40 12.45
C GLY A 44 19.61 -11.08 12.03
N ARG A 45 18.73 -10.39 11.28
CA ARG A 45 17.44 -10.96 10.90
C ARG A 45 17.60 -12.02 9.82
N ALA A 46 17.20 -13.25 10.14
CA ALA A 46 17.15 -14.34 9.18
C ALA A 46 16.03 -14.16 8.15
N GLY A 47 16.20 -14.82 7.00
CA GLY A 47 15.18 -14.93 5.97
C GLY A 47 15.06 -13.72 5.03
N ILE A 48 16.00 -12.78 5.06
CA ILE A 48 16.14 -11.75 4.04
C ILE A 48 17.16 -12.24 3.01
N ILE A 49 16.73 -12.38 1.76
CA ILE A 49 17.60 -12.84 0.66
C ILE A 49 18.33 -11.63 0.07
N GLN A 50 17.58 -10.58 -0.29
CA GLN A 50 18.13 -9.38 -0.90
C GLN A 50 17.22 -8.18 -0.64
N ALA A 51 17.81 -6.98 -0.58
CA ALA A 51 17.08 -5.73 -0.52
C ALA A 51 17.84 -4.60 -1.23
N CYS A 52 17.12 -3.68 -1.87
CA CYS A 52 17.70 -2.49 -2.48
C CYS A 52 16.71 -1.32 -2.51
N CYS A 53 17.23 -0.10 -2.63
CA CYS A 53 16.41 1.10 -2.86
C CYS A 53 16.41 1.48 -4.34
N LEU A 54 15.22 1.77 -4.86
CA LEU A 54 14.91 2.09 -6.24
C LEU A 54 14.14 3.43 -6.30
N ALA A 55 14.31 4.16 -7.39
CA ALA A 55 13.69 5.46 -7.56
C ALA A 55 13.49 5.79 -9.05
N PRO A 56 12.67 6.81 -9.39
CA PRO A 56 12.53 7.29 -10.76
C PRO A 56 13.87 7.73 -11.36
N PRO A 57 14.00 7.73 -12.70
CA PRO A 57 15.14 8.35 -13.37
C PRO A 57 15.33 9.80 -12.94
N ARG A 58 16.59 10.28 -12.93
CA ARG A 58 16.98 11.63 -12.48
C ARG A 58 16.73 11.90 -10.99
N SER A 59 16.54 10.86 -10.18
CA SER A 59 16.56 11.01 -8.72
C SER A 59 17.98 11.32 -8.22
N PRO A 60 18.12 11.97 -7.04
CA PRO A 60 19.42 12.18 -6.43
C PRO A 60 20.12 10.85 -6.14
N ALA A 61 21.44 10.78 -6.33
CA ALA A 61 22.22 9.56 -6.09
C ALA A 61 22.04 8.98 -4.67
N TRP A 62 21.76 9.84 -3.69
CA TRP A 62 21.53 9.43 -2.30
C TRP A 62 20.29 8.57 -2.08
N VAL A 63 19.37 8.52 -3.04
CA VAL A 63 18.12 7.76 -2.92
C VAL A 63 18.36 6.25 -2.78
N HIS A 64 19.53 5.77 -3.25
CA HIS A 64 19.92 4.36 -3.17
C HIS A 64 20.51 3.97 -1.81
N ASP A 65 20.82 4.96 -0.95
CA ASP A 65 21.24 4.74 0.43
C ASP A 65 19.99 4.65 1.34
N PRO A 66 19.71 3.48 1.96
CA PRO A 66 18.53 3.31 2.81
C PRO A 66 18.50 4.28 4.00
N GLN A 67 19.64 4.59 4.62
CA GLN A 67 19.72 5.51 5.75
C GLN A 67 19.30 6.92 5.31
N ARG A 68 19.79 7.38 4.16
CA ARG A 68 19.47 8.72 3.64
C ARG A 68 18.03 8.79 3.15
N LEU A 69 17.56 7.78 2.43
CA LEU A 69 16.19 7.73 1.92
C LEU A 69 15.16 7.79 3.04
N TRP A 70 15.27 6.91 4.03
CA TRP A 70 14.24 6.79 5.06
C TRP A 70 14.30 7.90 6.11
N ALA A 71 15.48 8.49 6.33
CA ALA A 71 15.61 9.74 7.08
C ALA A 71 14.91 10.90 6.36
N ALA A 72 15.10 11.04 5.04
CA ALA A 72 14.41 12.07 4.26
C ALA A 72 12.89 11.85 4.24
N ALA A 73 12.43 10.60 4.14
CA ALA A 73 11.01 10.24 4.16
C ALA A 73 10.33 10.63 5.49
N GLU A 74 10.99 10.37 6.62
CA GLU A 74 10.51 10.84 7.93
C GLU A 74 10.51 12.37 8.00
N ALA A 75 11.60 13.03 7.63
CA ALA A 75 11.73 14.48 7.72
C ALA A 75 10.68 15.24 6.86
N ALA A 76 10.30 14.67 5.71
CA ALA A 76 9.31 15.27 4.81
C ALA A 76 7.88 15.31 5.39
N GLU A 77 7.60 14.50 6.42
CA GLU A 77 6.30 14.47 7.09
C GLU A 77 6.32 15.33 8.36
N ARG A 78 5.40 16.31 8.44
CA ARG A 78 5.44 17.36 9.47
C ARG A 78 4.44 17.16 10.62
N ARG A 79 3.41 16.34 10.42
CA ARG A 79 2.31 16.20 11.39
C ARG A 79 2.49 14.96 12.25
N ARG A 80 2.00 15.01 13.49
CA ARG A 80 2.03 13.88 14.44
C ARG A 80 1.23 12.66 13.97
N ASN A 81 0.28 12.85 13.06
CA ASN A 81 -0.55 11.79 12.50
C ASN A 81 -0.26 11.52 11.02
N SER A 82 0.87 12.03 10.48
CA SER A 82 1.26 11.76 9.10
C SER A 82 1.43 10.26 8.84
N THR A 83 0.94 9.81 7.69
CA THR A 83 1.44 8.61 7.03
C THR A 83 2.87 8.85 6.57
N VAL A 84 3.80 7.98 6.97
CA VAL A 84 5.25 8.10 6.71
C VAL A 84 5.72 7.20 5.57
N CYS A 85 5.14 6.01 5.43
CA CYS A 85 5.39 5.10 4.30
C CYS A 85 4.20 4.19 4.05
N ARG A 86 4.22 3.45 2.94
CA ARG A 86 3.28 2.36 2.64
C ARG A 86 4.06 1.11 2.26
N ASP A 87 3.55 -0.05 2.60
CA ASP A 87 4.18 -1.35 2.30
C ASP A 87 3.24 -2.17 1.43
N PHE A 88 3.73 -2.65 0.30
CA PHE A 88 3.07 -3.67 -0.51
C PHE A 88 3.75 -5.00 -0.20
N THR A 89 3.03 -5.89 0.46
CA THR A 89 3.47 -7.28 0.65
C THR A 89 2.90 -8.12 -0.47
N ILE A 90 3.77 -8.78 -1.23
CA ILE A 90 3.43 -9.63 -2.37
C ILE A 90 3.84 -11.07 -2.07
N ALA A 91 2.92 -12.01 -2.26
CA ALA A 91 3.28 -13.43 -2.31
C ALA A 91 4.01 -13.71 -3.63
N LEU A 92 5.14 -14.43 -3.54
CA LEU A 92 5.97 -14.77 -4.70
C LEU A 92 5.80 -16.27 -5.02
N PRO A 93 5.68 -16.65 -6.30
CA PRO A 93 5.56 -18.05 -6.68
C PRO A 93 6.79 -18.85 -6.24
N HIS A 94 6.53 -20.04 -5.70
CA HIS A 94 7.57 -20.99 -5.30
C HIS A 94 8.17 -21.76 -6.47
N GLU A 95 7.46 -21.76 -7.60
CA GLU A 95 7.87 -22.34 -8.87
C GLU A 95 9.05 -21.61 -9.50
N LEU A 96 9.21 -20.31 -9.21
CA LEU A 96 10.35 -19.50 -9.61
C LEU A 96 11.57 -19.82 -8.73
N ASP A 97 12.79 -19.61 -9.21
CA ASP A 97 13.97 -19.64 -8.36
C ASP A 97 14.18 -18.30 -7.61
N ASP A 98 15.22 -18.20 -6.77
CA ASP A 98 15.49 -16.98 -5.99
C ASP A 98 15.82 -15.77 -6.87
N ARG A 99 16.44 -15.98 -8.03
CA ARG A 99 16.79 -14.93 -8.99
C ARG A 99 15.55 -14.47 -9.74
N GLU A 100 14.75 -15.40 -10.26
CA GLU A 100 13.51 -15.11 -10.98
C GLU A 100 12.49 -14.40 -10.07
N ARG A 101 12.37 -14.83 -8.81
CA ARG A 101 11.58 -14.11 -7.80
C ARG A 101 12.08 -12.68 -7.60
N TRP A 102 13.39 -12.48 -7.58
CA TRP A 102 13.96 -11.14 -7.43
C TRP A 102 13.70 -10.28 -8.66
N ASP A 103 13.83 -10.83 -9.87
CA ASP A 103 13.52 -10.13 -11.12
C ASP A 103 12.02 -9.73 -11.17
N LEU A 104 11.11 -10.60 -10.72
CA LEU A 104 9.68 -10.27 -10.55
C LEU A 104 9.45 -9.13 -9.54
N VAL A 105 10.14 -9.16 -8.38
CA VAL A 105 10.07 -8.10 -7.37
C VAL A 105 10.53 -6.75 -7.96
N LEU A 106 11.61 -6.76 -8.75
CA LEU A 106 12.13 -5.57 -9.42
C LEU A 106 11.16 -5.05 -10.49
N ASP A 107 10.59 -5.92 -11.32
CA ASP A 107 9.62 -5.54 -12.35
C ASP A 107 8.37 -4.87 -11.74
N ILE A 108 7.78 -5.48 -10.71
CA ILE A 108 6.66 -4.87 -9.96
C ILE A 108 7.08 -3.52 -9.36
N SER A 109 8.30 -3.43 -8.82
CA SER A 109 8.83 -2.19 -8.25
C SER A 109 8.91 -1.08 -9.29
N HIS A 110 9.40 -1.38 -10.50
CA HIS A 110 9.50 -0.42 -11.59
C HIS A 110 8.13 0.08 -12.03
N ALA A 111 7.14 -0.81 -12.16
CA ALA A 111 5.77 -0.43 -12.52
C ALA A 111 5.14 0.55 -11.51
N LEU A 112 5.37 0.30 -10.21
CA LEU A 112 4.91 1.18 -9.15
C LEU A 112 5.62 2.54 -9.18
N ILE A 113 6.95 2.54 -9.37
CA ILE A 113 7.76 3.77 -9.45
C ILE A 113 7.33 4.60 -10.66
N GLU A 114 7.13 3.99 -11.82
CA GLU A 114 6.72 4.67 -13.05
C GLU A 114 5.35 5.34 -12.88
N ARG A 115 4.37 4.60 -12.33
CA ARG A 115 3.01 5.13 -12.14
C ARG A 115 2.94 6.25 -11.11
N TYR A 116 3.63 6.08 -9.97
CA TYR A 116 3.42 6.94 -8.81
C TYR A 116 4.55 7.93 -8.54
N GLY A 117 5.71 7.74 -9.16
CA GLY A 117 6.89 8.61 -9.06
C GLY A 117 7.53 8.65 -7.68
N PHE A 118 7.23 7.73 -6.75
CA PHE A 118 7.87 7.66 -5.43
C PHE A 118 9.20 6.90 -5.47
N ALA A 119 9.97 6.99 -4.39
CA ALA A 119 11.06 6.06 -4.12
C ALA A 119 10.56 4.84 -3.34
N LEU A 120 11.26 3.71 -3.48
CA LEU A 120 10.85 2.41 -2.98
C LEU A 120 12.06 1.64 -2.45
N GLN A 121 11.88 0.86 -1.39
CA GLN A 121 12.80 -0.20 -0.97
C GLN A 121 12.14 -1.55 -1.27
N ALA A 122 12.77 -2.34 -2.12
CA ALA A 122 12.39 -3.72 -2.39
C ALA A 122 13.13 -4.65 -1.42
N SER A 123 12.47 -5.69 -0.92
CA SER A 123 13.08 -6.72 -0.08
C SER A 123 12.46 -8.08 -0.38
N HIS A 124 13.27 -9.07 -0.72
CA HIS A 124 12.87 -10.45 -0.99
C HIS A 124 13.18 -11.32 0.23
N HIS A 125 12.16 -12.04 0.71
CA HIS A 125 12.24 -12.84 1.92
C HIS A 125 11.93 -14.31 1.66
N ARG A 126 12.62 -15.17 2.42
CA ARG A 126 12.27 -16.58 2.60
C ARG A 126 11.00 -16.71 3.45
N PRO A 127 10.30 -17.85 3.34
CA PRO A 127 9.20 -18.20 4.23
C PRO A 127 9.60 -18.08 5.71
N THR A 128 8.65 -17.63 6.54
CA THR A 128 8.83 -17.50 8.01
C THR A 128 8.52 -18.79 8.77
N LYS A 129 7.93 -19.77 8.09
CA LYS A 129 7.65 -21.11 8.59
C LYS A 129 8.28 -22.10 7.62
N ASP A 130 8.53 -23.34 8.04
CA ASP A 130 9.15 -24.40 7.23
C ASP A 130 8.32 -24.86 6.01
N ASP A 131 7.37 -24.05 5.55
CA ASP A 131 6.70 -24.27 4.29
C ASP A 131 7.44 -23.53 3.18
N PRO A 132 8.20 -24.25 2.33
CA PRO A 132 9.03 -23.67 1.28
C PRO A 132 8.22 -22.99 0.17
N ARG A 133 6.87 -22.99 0.25
CA ARG A 133 6.00 -22.44 -0.78
C ARG A 133 5.67 -20.95 -0.60
N TYR A 134 5.98 -20.37 0.57
CA TYR A 134 5.53 -19.00 0.91
C TYR A 134 6.66 -17.98 0.88
N PHE A 135 7.25 -17.76 -0.29
CA PHE A 135 8.14 -16.63 -0.50
C PHE A 135 7.32 -15.34 -0.57
N TYR A 136 7.91 -14.24 -0.12
CA TYR A 136 7.24 -12.95 -0.17
C TYR A 136 8.21 -11.79 -0.40
N GLY A 137 7.70 -10.77 -1.07
CA GLY A 137 8.38 -9.50 -1.27
C GLY A 137 7.72 -8.40 -0.44
N HIS A 138 8.53 -7.51 0.14
CA HIS A 138 8.08 -6.24 0.67
C HIS A 138 8.54 -5.11 -0.25
N LEU A 139 7.61 -4.25 -0.65
CA LEU A 139 7.87 -3.03 -1.39
C LEU A 139 7.47 -1.86 -0.49
N LEU A 140 8.44 -1.30 0.25
CA LEU A 140 8.21 -0.17 1.13
C LEU A 140 8.40 1.13 0.35
N VAL A 141 7.38 1.96 0.25
CA VAL A 141 7.39 3.17 -0.59
C VAL A 141 7.30 4.45 0.24
N THR A 142 7.93 5.51 -0.27
CA THR A 142 7.74 6.86 0.27
C THR A 142 6.33 7.37 -0.01
N THR A 143 5.83 8.26 0.85
CA THR A 143 4.49 8.85 0.62
C THR A 143 4.50 10.04 -0.35
N ARG A 144 5.67 10.44 -0.81
CA ARG A 144 5.91 11.58 -1.69
C ARG A 144 6.66 11.12 -2.94
N ARG A 145 6.40 11.84 -4.03
CA ARG A 145 7.15 11.72 -5.28
C ARG A 145 8.62 12.06 -5.04
N MET A 146 9.51 11.39 -5.75
CA MET A 146 10.93 11.68 -5.83
C MET A 146 11.19 12.46 -7.12
N GLU A 147 11.86 13.61 -6.98
CA GLU A 147 12.30 14.48 -8.07
C GLU A 147 13.81 14.73 -7.93
N ALA A 148 14.43 15.42 -8.89
CA ALA A 148 15.87 15.70 -8.88
C ALA A 148 16.36 16.47 -7.64
N SER A 149 15.48 17.21 -6.97
CA SER A 149 15.77 17.93 -5.72
C SER A 149 15.48 17.12 -4.44
N GLY A 150 14.87 15.93 -4.57
CA GLY A 150 14.48 15.07 -3.46
C GLY A 150 12.98 14.82 -3.37
N LEU A 151 12.48 14.57 -2.16
CA LEU A 151 11.07 14.28 -1.91
C LEU A 151 10.19 15.53 -2.07
N ALA A 152 9.21 15.45 -2.98
CA ALA A 152 8.37 16.57 -3.39
C ALA A 152 6.91 16.40 -2.92
N ALA A 153 5.96 16.53 -3.86
CA ALA A 153 4.52 16.46 -3.59
C ALA A 153 4.09 15.09 -3.04
N LYS A 154 3.09 15.09 -2.15
CA LYS A 154 2.56 13.86 -1.54
C LYS A 154 1.70 13.09 -2.55
N THR A 155 1.97 11.81 -2.70
CA THR A 155 1.18 10.88 -3.51
C THR A 155 -0.09 10.51 -2.74
N ARG A 156 -1.16 11.27 -2.99
CA ARG A 156 -2.47 11.12 -2.33
C ARG A 156 -3.44 10.18 -3.05
N VAL A 157 -3.11 9.74 -4.27
CA VAL A 157 -3.96 8.82 -5.04
C VAL A 157 -4.17 7.47 -4.33
N LEU A 158 -3.25 7.10 -3.44
CA LEU A 158 -3.32 5.91 -2.59
C LEU A 158 -3.96 6.18 -1.21
N ASP A 159 -4.53 7.36 -0.97
CA ASP A 159 -5.17 7.72 0.30
C ASP A 159 -6.68 7.40 0.29
N GLY A 160 -7.12 6.67 1.32
CA GLY A 160 -8.54 6.45 1.59
C GLY A 160 -9.19 5.39 0.70
N ARG A 161 -10.28 4.81 1.20
CA ARG A 161 -10.94 3.65 0.57
C ARG A 161 -11.64 4.00 -0.74
N ILE A 162 -12.19 5.22 -0.86
CA ILE A 162 -12.94 5.64 -2.05
C ILE A 162 -11.99 6.06 -3.17
N ASN A 163 -11.02 6.92 -2.88
CA ASN A 163 -10.08 7.41 -3.88
C ASN A 163 -9.04 6.35 -4.28
N GLY A 164 -8.68 5.44 -3.35
CA GLY A 164 -7.68 4.40 -3.58
C GLY A 164 -8.23 3.13 -4.24
N TYR A 165 -9.55 2.92 -4.33
CA TYR A 165 -10.09 1.64 -4.82
C TYR A 165 -9.63 1.30 -6.24
N GLY A 166 -9.71 2.26 -7.16
CA GLY A 166 -9.24 2.06 -8.54
C GLY A 166 -7.75 1.74 -8.61
N GLU A 167 -6.94 2.39 -7.78
CA GLU A 167 -5.50 2.12 -7.70
C GLU A 167 -5.22 0.73 -7.12
N VAL A 168 -5.94 0.31 -6.07
CA VAL A 168 -5.80 -1.03 -5.49
C VAL A 168 -6.15 -2.11 -6.52
N LEU A 169 -7.20 -1.91 -7.33
CA LEU A 169 -7.55 -2.82 -8.41
C LEU A 169 -6.46 -2.87 -9.48
N TRP A 170 -5.96 -1.71 -9.90
CA TRP A 170 -4.85 -1.65 -10.86
C TRP A 170 -3.61 -2.35 -10.32
N ILE A 171 -3.21 -2.10 -9.08
CA ILE A 171 -2.05 -2.74 -8.44
C ILE A 171 -2.20 -4.26 -8.42
N ARG A 172 -3.37 -4.77 -8.04
CA ARG A 172 -3.65 -6.21 -8.04
C ARG A 172 -3.53 -6.81 -9.42
N ALA A 173 -4.21 -6.23 -10.40
CA ALA A 173 -4.16 -6.70 -11.78
C ALA A 173 -2.73 -6.66 -12.36
N MET A 174 -2.01 -5.58 -12.10
CA MET A 174 -0.62 -5.38 -12.53
C MET A 174 0.34 -6.42 -11.94
N ILE A 175 0.16 -6.78 -10.66
CA ILE A 175 0.96 -7.82 -10.00
C ILE A 175 0.61 -9.20 -10.57
N SER A 176 -0.68 -9.52 -10.72
CA SER A 176 -1.13 -10.78 -11.32
C SER A 176 -0.59 -10.96 -12.74
N GLU A 177 -0.64 -9.92 -13.57
CA GLU A 177 -0.11 -9.94 -14.93
C GLU A 177 1.39 -10.25 -14.95
N ARG A 178 2.17 -9.59 -14.09
CA ARG A 178 3.63 -9.85 -13.98
C ARG A 178 3.94 -11.23 -13.44
N ILE A 179 3.21 -11.70 -12.42
CA ILE A 179 3.37 -13.07 -11.91
C ILE A 179 3.17 -14.08 -13.04
N ASN A 180 2.09 -13.95 -13.81
CA ASN A 180 1.81 -14.85 -14.92
C ASN A 180 2.89 -14.78 -16.00
N ALA A 181 3.33 -13.57 -16.37
CA ALA A 181 4.40 -13.37 -17.34
C ALA A 181 5.72 -14.04 -16.91
N HIS A 182 6.13 -13.89 -15.65
CA HIS A 182 7.34 -14.53 -15.11
C HIS A 182 7.21 -16.05 -14.98
N LEU A 183 6.00 -16.58 -14.77
CA LEU A 183 5.73 -18.02 -14.80
C LEU A 183 5.68 -18.61 -16.23
N GLY A 184 5.82 -17.79 -17.28
CA GLY A 184 5.64 -18.22 -18.66
C GLY A 184 4.20 -18.61 -19.00
N LEU A 185 3.26 -18.30 -18.11
CA LEU A 185 1.84 -18.43 -18.34
C LEU A 185 1.43 -17.19 -19.15
N GLY A 186 0.97 -17.37 -20.39
CA GLY A 186 0.52 -16.25 -21.23
C GLY A 186 -0.46 -15.31 -20.50
N GLY A 187 -0.64 -14.10 -21.05
CA GLY A 187 -1.43 -13.02 -20.45
C GLY A 187 -2.80 -13.42 -19.89
N PRO A 188 -3.37 -12.59 -19.01
CA PRO A 188 -4.14 -13.00 -17.84
C PRO A 188 -5.16 -14.11 -18.09
N GLN A 189 -4.89 -15.32 -17.59
CA GLN A 189 -5.97 -16.26 -17.26
C GLN A 189 -6.58 -15.79 -15.95
N VAL A 190 -7.39 -14.72 -16.02
CA VAL A 190 -8.24 -14.32 -14.90
C VAL A 190 -9.37 -15.35 -14.77
N GLU A 191 -9.05 -16.57 -14.34
CA GLU A 191 -10.07 -17.44 -13.79
C GLU A 191 -10.43 -16.85 -12.43
N ARG A 192 -11.43 -15.96 -12.47
CA ARG A 192 -12.01 -15.30 -11.31
C ARG A 192 -12.57 -16.36 -10.35
N LYS A 193 -11.73 -16.81 -9.42
CA LYS A 193 -12.21 -17.08 -8.05
C LYS A 193 -12.04 -15.82 -7.23
N THR A 194 -12.60 -14.71 -7.70
CA THR A 194 -13.24 -13.80 -6.76
C THR A 194 -14.22 -14.69 -6.01
N ARG A 195 -13.96 -15.01 -4.72
CA ARG A 195 -15.07 -15.31 -3.82
C ARG A 195 -16.08 -14.22 -4.10
N ASP A 196 -17.21 -14.60 -4.67
CA ASP A 196 -18.11 -13.65 -5.25
C ASP A 196 -18.46 -12.67 -4.13
N LEU A 197 -18.06 -11.41 -4.30
CA LEU A 197 -18.25 -10.41 -3.26
C LEU A 197 -19.75 -10.29 -2.98
N ALA A 198 -20.58 -10.58 -4.00
CA ALA A 198 -22.02 -10.73 -3.89
C ALA A 198 -22.42 -11.91 -2.97
N GLU A 199 -21.80 -13.08 -3.09
CA GLU A 199 -22.08 -14.25 -2.24
C GLU A 199 -21.59 -14.05 -0.79
N GLY A 200 -20.45 -13.40 -0.60
CA GLY A 200 -19.93 -13.01 0.72
C GLY A 200 -20.65 -11.81 1.37
N LEU A 201 -21.34 -10.98 0.57
CA LEU A 201 -22.24 -9.94 1.03
C LEU A 201 -23.66 -10.50 1.27
N ALA A 202 -24.15 -11.44 0.46
CA ALA A 202 -25.44 -12.10 0.59
C ALA A 202 -25.48 -12.99 1.83
N THR A 203 -24.40 -13.73 2.09
CA THR A 203 -24.24 -14.52 3.32
C THR A 203 -24.17 -13.62 4.58
N ARG A 204 -23.70 -12.38 4.43
CA ARG A 204 -23.70 -11.37 5.50
C ARG A 204 -25.00 -10.57 5.61
N ARG A 205 -25.80 -10.49 4.54
CA ARG A 205 -27.10 -9.81 4.48
C ARG A 205 -28.28 -10.73 4.79
N GLY A 206 -28.07 -12.04 4.88
CA GLY A 206 -29.17 -12.98 5.14
C GLY A 206 -30.19 -13.03 4.01
N GLU A 207 -29.78 -12.70 2.78
CA GLU A 207 -30.68 -12.68 1.63
C GLU A 207 -30.86 -14.11 1.11
N GLY A 208 -31.77 -14.83 1.77
CA GLY A 208 -32.16 -16.20 1.45
C GLY A 208 -33.34 -16.73 2.28
N VAL A 209 -33.90 -15.96 3.22
CA VAL A 209 -35.06 -16.36 4.03
C VAL A 209 -36.13 -15.26 4.00
N VAL A 210 -36.56 -14.85 2.80
CA VAL A 210 -37.73 -13.97 2.69
C VAL A 210 -38.98 -14.84 2.75
N GLY A 211 -39.48 -15.04 3.97
CA GLY A 211 -40.74 -15.76 4.22
C GLY A 211 -41.13 -15.92 5.69
N ASP A 212 -40.16 -15.89 6.62
CA ASP A 212 -40.42 -16.23 8.04
C ASP A 212 -40.01 -15.15 9.06
N GLU A 213 -39.52 -14.00 8.60
CA GLU A 213 -38.91 -12.98 9.46
C GLU A 213 -39.92 -12.27 10.38
N GLN A 214 -41.17 -12.08 9.94
CA GLN A 214 -42.18 -11.38 10.74
C GLN A 214 -42.61 -12.20 11.96
N ALA A 215 -42.83 -13.51 11.76
CA ALA A 215 -43.23 -14.43 12.83
C ALA A 215 -42.09 -14.68 13.81
N SER A 216 -40.86 -14.83 13.31
CA SER A 216 -39.66 -14.95 14.15
C SER A 216 -39.39 -13.69 14.97
N PHE A 217 -39.59 -12.51 14.38
CA PHE A 217 -39.44 -11.24 15.08
C PHE A 217 -40.52 -11.03 16.16
N GLU A 218 -41.78 -11.38 15.87
CA GLU A 218 -42.85 -11.33 16.87
C GLU A 218 -42.65 -12.34 18.01
N GLN A 219 -42.16 -13.55 17.72
CA GLN A 219 -41.77 -14.52 18.75
C GLN A 219 -40.63 -13.99 19.63
N LEU A 220 -39.62 -13.35 19.02
CA LEU A 220 -38.52 -12.72 19.73
C LEU A 220 -39.04 -11.59 20.64
N LEU A 221 -39.87 -10.67 20.13
CA LEU A 221 -40.48 -9.61 20.95
C LEU A 221 -41.37 -10.17 22.06
N GLY A 222 -42.12 -11.25 21.79
CA GLY A 222 -42.93 -11.95 22.79
C GLY A 222 -42.10 -12.52 23.93
N ARG A 223 -40.92 -13.10 23.61
CA ARG A 223 -39.96 -13.59 24.61
C ARG A 223 -39.43 -12.44 25.47
N TYR A 224 -39.04 -11.32 24.87
CA TYR A 224 -38.50 -10.18 25.61
C TYR A 224 -39.55 -9.47 26.47
N ARG A 225 -40.84 -9.50 26.08
CA ARG A 225 -41.96 -9.05 26.92
C ARG A 225 -42.16 -9.95 28.15
N LYS A 226 -42.13 -11.28 27.96
CA LYS A 226 -42.21 -12.26 29.07
C LYS A 226 -41.02 -12.15 30.02
N GLU A 227 -39.84 -11.87 29.49
CA GLU A 227 -38.60 -11.69 30.27
C GLU A 227 -38.47 -10.29 30.90
N GLY A 228 -39.43 -9.37 30.68
CA GLY A 228 -39.40 -8.01 31.24
C GLY A 228 -38.26 -7.12 30.74
N LYS A 229 -37.60 -7.49 29.63
CA LYS A 229 -36.41 -6.82 29.07
C LYS A 229 -36.73 -5.71 28.06
N LEU A 230 -38.00 -5.54 27.70
CA LEU A 230 -38.45 -4.48 26.81
C LEU A 230 -38.82 -3.24 27.62
N LEU A 231 -38.12 -2.14 27.38
CA LEU A 231 -38.50 -0.83 27.91
C LEU A 231 -39.89 -0.45 27.35
N PRO A 232 -40.78 0.15 28.17
CA PRO A 232 -42.05 0.66 27.67
C PRO A 232 -41.79 1.72 26.61
N VAL A 233 -42.57 1.68 25.53
CA VAL A 233 -42.49 2.69 24.48
C VAL A 233 -42.90 4.03 25.09
N PRO A 234 -42.06 5.08 25.00
CA PRO A 234 -42.38 6.39 25.56
C PRO A 234 -43.68 6.93 24.97
N ALA A 235 -44.48 7.61 25.79
CA ALA A 235 -45.76 8.19 25.36
C ALA A 235 -45.54 9.13 24.16
N GLY A 236 -46.24 8.87 23.05
CA GLY A 236 -46.14 9.65 21.81
C GLY A 236 -45.37 9.00 20.66
N HIS A 237 -44.73 7.85 20.87
CA HIS A 237 -44.07 7.05 19.83
C HIS A 237 -44.89 5.81 19.46
N THR A 238 -46.11 5.99 18.94
CA THR A 238 -46.93 4.87 18.49
C THR A 238 -46.46 4.36 17.11
N ALA A 239 -46.68 3.08 16.84
CA ALA A 239 -46.36 2.46 15.55
C ALA A 239 -47.08 3.15 14.37
N GLU A 240 -48.27 3.72 14.62
CA GLU A 240 -49.04 4.50 13.65
C GLU A 240 -48.34 5.79 13.25
N ARG A 241 -47.71 6.49 14.21
CA ARG A 241 -46.97 7.72 13.95
C ARG A 241 -45.71 7.47 13.11
N ALA A 242 -45.00 6.38 13.39
CA ALA A 242 -43.83 5.96 12.62
C ALA A 242 -44.19 5.63 11.14
N ARG A 243 -45.34 5.00 10.91
CA ARG A 243 -45.86 4.74 9.54
C ARG A 243 -46.32 6.03 8.84
N GLY A 244 -46.89 6.97 9.58
CA GLY A 244 -47.27 8.30 9.07
C GLY A 244 -46.07 9.17 8.68
N GLU A 245 -44.93 9.03 9.36
CA GLU A 245 -43.69 9.74 9.04
C GLU A 245 -43.00 9.14 7.81
N GLN A 246 -43.01 7.82 7.66
CA GLN A 246 -42.49 7.13 6.46
C GLN A 246 -43.25 7.49 5.19
N SER A 247 -44.57 7.73 5.29
CA SER A 247 -45.42 8.12 4.16
C SER A 247 -45.36 9.62 3.81
N ARG A 248 -44.69 10.45 4.64
CA ARG A 248 -44.49 11.90 4.40
C ARG A 248 -43.16 12.25 3.73
N ALA A 249 -42.26 11.30 3.50
CA ALA A 249 -41.08 11.52 2.69
C ALA A 249 -41.50 11.66 1.21
N LEU A 250 -41.35 12.87 0.64
CA LEU A 250 -41.70 13.18 -0.75
C LEU A 250 -40.97 12.25 -1.74
N PRO A 251 -41.62 11.82 -2.85
CA PRO A 251 -40.95 11.03 -3.87
C PRO A 251 -39.92 11.87 -4.63
N MET A 252 -38.74 11.30 -4.86
CA MET A 252 -37.72 11.85 -5.73
C MET A 252 -38.27 12.03 -7.15
N VAL A 253 -38.16 13.24 -7.70
CA VAL A 253 -38.49 13.53 -9.10
C VAL A 253 -37.52 12.78 -10.02
N ALA A 254 -38.06 11.89 -10.83
CA ALA A 254 -37.37 11.29 -11.97
C ALA A 254 -37.51 12.21 -13.20
N GLY A 255 -36.40 12.47 -13.89
CA GLY A 255 -36.38 13.01 -15.27
C GLY A 255 -35.95 14.46 -15.43
N ILE A 256 -34.64 14.68 -15.68
CA ILE A 256 -34.14 15.81 -16.47
C ILE A 256 -33.14 15.24 -17.48
N PRO A 257 -33.31 15.45 -18.80
CA PRO A 257 -32.32 15.02 -19.79
C PRO A 257 -31.06 15.89 -19.70
N SER A 258 -29.90 15.26 -19.87
CA SER A 258 -28.60 15.94 -19.88
C SER A 258 -28.47 16.90 -21.08
N PRO A 259 -28.06 18.17 -20.91
CA PRO A 259 -27.69 19.00 -22.03
C PRO A 259 -26.28 18.61 -22.53
N SER A 260 -26.20 18.14 -23.77
CA SER A 260 -24.96 17.96 -24.52
C SER A 260 -24.35 19.34 -24.84
N LEU A 261 -23.17 19.62 -24.29
CA LEU A 261 -22.35 20.76 -24.71
C LEU A 261 -21.55 20.39 -25.97
N PRO A 262 -21.55 21.21 -27.03
CA PRO A 262 -20.67 21.02 -28.17
C PRO A 262 -19.24 21.48 -27.82
N TYR A 263 -18.29 20.55 -27.88
CA TYR A 263 -16.87 20.87 -27.88
C TYR A 263 -16.45 21.28 -29.30
N SER A 264 -15.95 22.50 -29.46
CA SER A 264 -15.21 22.94 -30.65
C SER A 264 -13.80 23.38 -30.22
N PRO A 265 -12.74 22.98 -30.93
CA PRO A 265 -11.37 23.28 -30.55
C PRO A 265 -11.01 24.70 -31.03
N ALA A 266 -10.83 25.64 -30.10
CA ALA A 266 -10.24 26.92 -30.41
C ALA A 266 -8.71 26.80 -30.37
N THR A 267 -8.12 26.93 -31.55
CA THR A 267 -6.73 27.31 -31.78
C THR A 267 -6.56 28.74 -31.32
N ASP A 268 -5.65 29.03 -30.40
CA ASP A 268 -5.10 30.38 -30.28
C ASP A 268 -3.66 30.35 -29.79
N ALA A 269 -2.86 31.08 -30.54
CA ALA A 269 -1.42 31.20 -30.44
C ALA A 269 -1.00 31.98 -29.19
N LEU A 270 0.10 31.54 -28.57
CA LEU A 270 0.80 32.33 -27.55
C LEU A 270 1.57 33.48 -28.23
N PRO A 271 1.58 34.70 -27.66
CA PRO A 271 2.37 35.79 -28.20
C PRO A 271 3.86 35.59 -27.89
N VAL A 272 4.67 35.73 -28.93
CA VAL A 272 6.13 35.86 -28.91
C VAL A 272 6.51 37.21 -28.30
N LEU A 273 7.47 37.22 -27.37
CA LEU A 273 8.23 38.43 -27.03
C LEU A 273 9.74 38.17 -27.19
N PRO A 274 10.50 39.22 -27.57
CA PRO A 274 11.76 39.04 -28.29
C PRO A 274 12.98 38.83 -27.39
N SER A 275 13.94 38.15 -28.00
CA SER A 275 15.34 37.95 -27.64
C SER A 275 16.11 39.26 -27.48
N GLU A 276 16.91 39.39 -26.42
CA GLU A 276 18.26 39.99 -26.47
C GLU A 276 19.17 39.35 -25.38
N LEU A 277 20.27 38.77 -25.83
CA LEU A 277 21.51 38.52 -25.08
C LEU A 277 22.45 39.72 -25.32
N PRO A 278 23.46 39.93 -24.46
CA PRO A 278 24.80 39.60 -24.95
C PRO A 278 25.77 38.97 -23.92
N ASP A 279 26.58 38.06 -24.47
CA ASP A 279 28.01 37.74 -24.25
C ASP A 279 28.69 37.90 -22.88
N ALA A 280 29.28 36.79 -22.37
CA ALA A 280 30.72 36.47 -22.54
C ALA A 280 31.17 35.35 -21.57
N ALA A 281 31.91 34.37 -22.09
CA ALA A 281 32.56 33.25 -21.38
C ALA A 281 33.97 33.64 -20.85
N PRO A 282 34.89 32.73 -20.47
CA PRO A 282 34.79 31.35 -19.95
C PRO A 282 35.62 31.15 -18.64
N GLU A 283 35.59 29.98 -18.00
CA GLU A 283 36.81 29.27 -17.56
C GLU A 283 36.57 27.89 -16.91
N SER A 284 37.59 27.04 -17.14
CA SER A 284 37.96 25.69 -16.66
C SER A 284 37.33 25.17 -15.34
N ASN A 285 37.20 23.86 -15.06
CA ASN A 285 38.27 22.86 -15.07
C ASN A 285 37.76 21.46 -14.62
N ARG A 286 38.41 20.42 -15.16
CA ARG A 286 38.75 19.10 -14.58
C ARG A 286 37.70 18.00 -14.28
N GLN A 287 37.89 16.91 -15.04
CA GLN A 287 37.69 15.49 -14.70
C GLN A 287 38.34 15.06 -13.38
N VAL A 288 37.70 14.11 -12.67
CA VAL A 288 38.17 12.76 -12.19
C VAL A 288 36.88 11.97 -11.85
N GLY A 289 36.56 10.77 -12.39
CA GLY A 289 37.04 9.42 -11.98
C GLY A 289 36.55 9.06 -10.56
N GLU A 290 36.04 7.89 -10.16
CA GLU A 290 35.91 6.53 -10.69
C GLU A 290 34.89 5.76 -9.80
N ASP A 291 34.62 4.53 -10.21
CA ASP A 291 33.68 3.52 -9.72
C ASP A 291 33.72 3.14 -8.23
N LEU A 292 32.56 2.73 -7.70
CA LEU A 292 32.44 2.00 -6.44
C LEU A 292 31.65 0.69 -6.66
N PRO A 293 32.22 -0.50 -6.35
CA PRO A 293 31.59 -1.78 -6.67
C PRO A 293 30.65 -2.29 -5.57
N CYS A 294 29.58 -2.97 -6.01
CA CYS A 294 28.76 -3.87 -5.21
C CYS A 294 29.62 -5.00 -4.61
N LYS A 295 29.65 -5.12 -3.28
CA LYS A 295 30.27 -6.27 -2.60
C LYS A 295 29.32 -7.46 -2.60
N ALA A 296 29.60 -8.43 -3.46
CA ALA A 296 29.31 -9.83 -3.21
C ALA A 296 30.46 -10.41 -2.37
N GLY A 297 30.15 -11.12 -1.30
CA GLY A 297 31.17 -11.74 -0.45
C GLY A 297 30.53 -12.50 0.71
N SER A 298 30.34 -13.81 0.51
CA SER A 298 30.04 -14.79 1.54
C SER A 298 31.24 -14.95 2.49
N PRO A 299 31.00 -15.22 3.78
CA PRO A 299 31.81 -16.25 4.43
C PRO A 299 30.99 -17.28 5.24
N ASP A 300 31.57 -18.48 5.28
CA ASP A 300 31.26 -19.62 6.12
C ASP A 300 31.07 -19.26 7.60
N TRP A 301 30.08 -19.91 8.24
CA TRP A 301 29.84 -19.81 9.68
C TRP A 301 30.15 -21.14 10.37
N THR A 302 31.30 -21.21 11.05
CA THR A 302 31.53 -22.15 12.14
C THR A 302 31.38 -21.44 13.47
N SER A 303 30.36 -21.88 14.23
CA SER A 303 30.22 -21.94 15.68
C SER A 303 30.76 -20.81 16.57
N ALA A 304 29.86 -20.10 17.25
CA ALA A 304 30.07 -19.64 18.62
C ALA A 304 28.73 -19.38 19.32
N GLU A 305 28.51 -20.12 20.41
CA GLU A 305 27.42 -19.93 21.37
C GLU A 305 27.60 -18.64 22.17
N GLY A 306 26.49 -18.03 22.60
CA GLY A 306 26.51 -16.89 23.53
C GLY A 306 25.15 -16.20 23.57
N GLY A 307 24.33 -16.59 24.53
CA GLY A 307 22.97 -16.08 24.69
C GLY A 307 22.92 -14.66 25.24
N GLU A 308 21.91 -13.91 24.84
CA GLU A 308 21.26 -12.91 25.70
C GLU A 308 19.85 -12.59 25.19
N THR A 309 18.97 -12.40 26.16
CA THR A 309 17.51 -12.25 26.09
C THR A 309 17.04 -11.06 25.25
N VAL A 310 16.20 -11.31 24.24
CA VAL A 310 15.48 -10.27 23.48
C VAL A 310 14.03 -10.21 23.96
N GLU A 311 13.65 -9.09 24.58
CA GLU A 311 12.28 -8.78 24.93
C GLU A 311 11.40 -8.67 23.67
N ARG A 312 10.35 -9.49 23.67
CA ARG A 312 9.42 -9.70 22.57
C ARG A 312 8.37 -8.56 22.54
N LEU A 313 8.61 -7.52 21.75
CA LEU A 313 7.58 -6.49 21.50
C LEU A 313 6.45 -7.06 20.64
N THR A 314 5.31 -7.34 21.26
CA THR A 314 4.09 -7.81 20.60
C THR A 314 3.33 -6.62 20.03
N LEU A 315 3.36 -6.44 18.70
CA LEU A 315 2.46 -5.50 18.03
C LEU A 315 1.11 -6.19 17.78
N ARG A 316 0.18 -5.99 18.72
CA ARG A 316 -1.25 -6.24 18.50
C ARG A 316 -1.85 -5.14 17.64
N GLY A 317 -2.77 -5.51 16.75
CA GLY A 317 -3.76 -4.60 16.17
C GLY A 317 -3.67 -4.45 14.67
N ASP A 318 -4.19 -5.43 13.94
CA ASP A 318 -4.50 -5.34 12.53
C ASP A 318 -5.50 -4.20 12.26
N THR A 319 -5.19 -3.38 11.28
CA THR A 319 -6.22 -2.67 10.52
C THR A 319 -6.11 -3.18 9.10
N GLU A 320 -6.98 -4.14 8.78
CA GLU A 320 -7.20 -4.62 7.43
C GLU A 320 -7.80 -3.47 6.61
N ILE A 321 -7.14 -3.15 5.49
CA ILE A 321 -7.79 -2.45 4.39
C ILE A 321 -7.77 -3.47 3.26
N PHE A 322 -8.98 -3.90 2.90
CA PHE A 322 -9.29 -4.89 1.86
C PHE A 322 -8.77 -4.50 0.48
#